data_AF-A0A954YY46-F1
#
_entry.id   AF-A0A954YY46-F1
#
_cell.length_a   1.000
_cell.length_b   1.000
_cell.length_c   1.000
_cell.angle_alpha   90.00
_cell.angle_beta   90.00
_cell.angle_gamma   90.00
#
_symmetry.space_group_name_H-M   'P 1'
#
loop_
_entity.id
_entity.type
_entity.pdbx_description
1 polymer ?
#
loop_
_entity_poly.entity_id
_entity_poly.type
_entity_poly.pdbx_seq_one_letter_code
_entity_poly.pdbx_strand_id
1 'polypeptide(L)'
;MSLSKLTAGLIMAIVLINSADLRGDDAEIARFEKRLKLSKLSDHMICGGAPSRADLAFLARTRGITRVISLLDPSAEVDQEAADAKDLGVAFESKPLAIGLDGPLDQARINRDVARSIIDEIRATTDGTVYVHCQSGRDRAGFMRFAHRVTVDGWSFADALQEALDGGFSPTKLPGFYRDMKLFMSELDELPKVAAMPITDKELNSKEMTAGIGAQSLNVKLMGEGSPLYVIHGGPGESHKMFRPYLDELSKSHKLVYYDQVGCGGSSKPQFAEAYTLERQVEELEALRKVAEHEKISLIAQSSGCLIAMKYALAHPDRVDKMVLVSGWASAEEFQKYIPVLVSVMGETDREKYDWLIGELRKAMRGPNDRELVALVGLQLPGIFFGEVDTAFRLDWLRHVEVSSYVNIVMEKEVFRTSDLRPELAKITGIPTLVVSGKFDLITPPPLAKTIADGIPGAKLEVFERSGHYPYVEENRKFIDTVTGFLGGAKAAAE
;
A
#
# COMPACT_ATOMS: atom_id res chain seq x y z
N MET A 1 -19.36 -16.37 80.21
CA MET A 1 -19.26 -16.28 78.74
C MET A 1 -17.86 -15.76 78.40
N SER A 2 -16.84 -16.60 78.41
CA SER A 2 -16.45 -17.61 77.40
C SER A 2 -15.56 -17.00 76.31
N LEU A 3 -14.28 -17.35 76.46
CA LEU A 3 -13.08 -17.29 75.62
C LEU A 3 -13.20 -17.58 74.10
N SER A 4 -14.32 -17.34 73.44
CA SER A 4 -14.56 -17.78 72.04
C SER A 4 -14.55 -16.68 70.98
N LYS A 5 -14.04 -15.47 71.28
CA LYS A 5 -13.96 -14.37 70.30
C LYS A 5 -12.54 -13.87 69.98
N LEU A 6 -11.50 -14.41 70.61
CA LEU A 6 -10.10 -13.98 70.38
C LEU A 6 -9.31 -14.87 69.40
N THR A 7 -9.85 -15.98 68.91
CA THR A 7 -9.13 -16.92 68.03
C THR A 7 -9.53 -16.86 66.55
N ALA A 8 -10.55 -16.10 66.17
CA ALA A 8 -10.95 -15.93 64.76
C ALA A 8 -10.22 -14.77 64.06
N GLY A 9 -9.72 -13.78 64.81
CA GLY A 9 -9.04 -12.60 64.25
C GLY A 9 -7.59 -12.84 63.81
N LEU A 10 -6.91 -13.86 64.36
CA LEU A 10 -5.50 -14.12 64.05
C LEU A 10 -5.30 -15.10 62.88
N ILE A 11 -6.29 -15.95 62.57
CA ILE A 11 -6.22 -16.90 61.45
C ILE A 11 -6.62 -16.23 60.12
N MET A 12 -7.49 -15.21 60.13
CA MET A 12 -7.79 -14.45 58.91
C MET A 12 -6.63 -13.52 58.49
N ALA A 13 -5.76 -13.12 59.43
CA ALA A 13 -4.56 -12.32 59.15
C ALA A 13 -3.40 -13.13 58.52
N ILE A 14 -3.42 -14.47 58.63
CA ILE A 14 -2.40 -15.34 58.01
C ILE A 14 -2.86 -15.88 56.64
N VAL A 15 -4.16 -15.86 56.34
CA VAL A 15 -4.70 -16.28 55.02
C VAL A 15 -4.90 -15.09 54.06
N LEU A 16 -4.85 -13.84 54.53
CA LEU A 16 -4.91 -12.63 53.69
C LEU A 16 -3.54 -12.05 53.30
N ILE A 17 -2.44 -12.75 53.61
CA ILE A 17 -1.07 -12.36 53.16
C ILE A 17 -0.67 -13.05 51.85
N ASN A 18 -1.51 -13.92 51.26
CA ASN A 18 -1.11 -14.72 50.09
C ASN A 18 -1.99 -14.58 48.83
N SER A 19 -2.72 -13.48 48.65
CA SER A 19 -3.45 -13.23 47.40
C SER A 19 -3.51 -11.76 46.96
N ALA A 20 -2.71 -10.89 47.57
CA ALA A 20 -2.65 -9.47 47.25
C ALA A 20 -1.27 -9.07 46.71
N ASP A 21 -0.77 -9.77 45.67
CA ASP A 21 0.35 -9.26 44.87
C ASP A 21 0.52 -9.96 43.50
N LEU A 22 -0.59 -10.26 42.80
CA LEU A 22 -0.55 -10.96 41.49
C LEU A 22 -1.09 -10.14 40.32
N ARG A 23 -1.45 -8.88 40.54
CA ARG A 23 -1.80 -7.93 39.49
C ARG A 23 -1.17 -6.60 39.87
N GLY A 24 -0.11 -6.20 39.18
CA GLY A 24 0.33 -4.81 39.24
C GLY A 24 -0.86 -3.91 38.91
N ASP A 25 -0.91 -2.71 39.49
CA ASP A 25 -1.94 -1.73 39.14
C ASP A 25 -2.00 -1.62 37.61
N ASP A 26 -3.16 -1.79 36.99
CA ASP A 26 -3.30 -1.76 35.52
C ASP A 26 -2.72 -0.45 34.96
N ALA A 27 -2.74 0.63 35.75
CA ALA A 27 -2.10 1.90 35.43
C ALA A 27 -0.55 1.87 35.47
N GLU A 28 0.05 1.02 36.31
CA GLU A 28 1.49 0.77 36.35
C GLU A 28 1.93 -0.10 35.15
N ILE A 29 1.18 -1.17 34.85
CA ILE A 29 1.41 -2.01 33.66
C ILE A 29 1.32 -1.16 32.39
N ALA A 30 0.29 -0.32 32.25
CA ALA A 30 0.13 0.54 31.08
C ALA A 30 1.25 1.59 30.95
N ARG A 31 1.70 2.18 32.07
CA ARG A 31 2.83 3.13 32.08
C ARG A 31 4.13 2.45 31.67
N PHE A 32 4.35 1.23 32.16
CA PHE A 32 5.48 0.39 31.81
C PHE A 32 5.49 0.03 30.31
N GLU A 33 4.38 -0.49 29.81
CA GLU A 33 4.21 -0.86 28.40
C GLU A 33 4.44 0.32 27.47
N LYS A 34 3.91 1.49 27.84
CA LYS A 34 4.11 2.72 27.07
C LYS A 34 5.58 3.16 27.03
N ARG A 35 6.30 3.06 28.15
CA ARG A 35 7.72 3.45 28.24
C ARG A 35 8.60 2.60 27.33
N LEU A 36 8.40 1.28 27.35
CA LEU A 36 9.13 0.34 26.50
C LEU A 36 8.52 0.18 25.10
N LYS A 37 7.39 0.84 24.82
CA LYS A 37 6.65 0.71 23.55
C LYS A 37 6.37 -0.75 23.21
N LEU A 38 5.86 -1.47 24.21
CA LEU A 38 5.56 -2.88 24.08
C LEU A 38 4.45 -3.10 23.06
N SER A 39 4.67 -4.08 22.19
CA SER A 39 3.70 -4.55 21.23
C SER A 39 3.65 -6.07 21.34
N LYS A 40 2.52 -6.59 21.83
CA LYS A 40 2.25 -8.03 21.83
C LYS A 40 1.76 -8.40 20.43
N LEU A 41 2.53 -9.21 19.72
CA LEU A 41 2.23 -9.60 18.34
C LEU A 41 1.48 -10.94 18.27
N SER A 42 1.81 -11.84 19.19
CA SER A 42 1.17 -13.14 19.37
C SER A 42 1.26 -13.57 20.84
N ASP A 43 0.75 -14.75 21.18
CA ASP A 43 0.92 -15.31 22.53
C ASP A 43 2.38 -15.63 22.87
N HIS A 44 3.23 -15.78 21.85
CA HIS A 44 4.64 -16.16 22.02
C HIS A 44 5.64 -15.05 21.68
N MET A 45 5.17 -13.86 21.27
CA MET A 45 6.07 -12.78 20.85
C MET A 45 5.63 -11.41 21.34
N ILE A 46 6.56 -10.72 21.99
CA ILE A 46 6.45 -9.31 22.36
C ILE A 46 7.65 -8.56 21.78
N CYS A 47 7.40 -7.40 21.16
CA CYS A 47 8.45 -6.47 20.74
C CYS A 47 8.53 -5.24 21.65
N GLY A 48 9.72 -4.66 21.81
CA GLY A 48 9.86 -3.43 22.62
C GLY A 48 11.25 -2.78 22.66
N GLY A 49 11.38 -1.83 23.59
CA GLY A 49 12.59 -1.08 23.94
C GLY A 49 13.56 -1.88 24.79
N ALA A 50 14.82 -1.43 24.90
CA ALA A 50 15.78 -2.11 25.77
C ALA A 50 15.31 -2.09 27.24
N PRO A 51 15.24 -3.24 27.92
CA PRO A 51 14.76 -3.33 29.29
C PRO A 51 15.88 -3.01 30.29
N SER A 52 15.53 -2.44 31.44
CA SER A 52 16.38 -2.56 32.64
C SER A 52 16.20 -3.93 33.32
N ARG A 53 17.07 -4.29 34.28
CA ARG A 53 16.88 -5.50 35.12
C ARG A 53 15.49 -5.56 35.75
N ALA A 54 15.00 -4.45 36.27
CA ALA A 54 13.66 -4.36 36.86
C ALA A 54 12.56 -4.61 35.82
N ASP A 55 12.79 -4.16 34.58
CA ASP A 55 11.85 -4.38 33.48
C ASP A 55 11.80 -5.85 33.06
N LEU A 56 12.95 -6.52 32.98
CA LEU A 56 13.02 -7.96 32.71
C LEU A 56 12.28 -8.78 33.77
N ALA A 57 12.52 -8.47 35.05
CA ALA A 57 11.83 -9.15 36.15
C ALA A 57 10.31 -8.93 36.09
N PHE A 58 9.89 -7.70 35.76
CA PHE A 58 8.49 -7.36 35.60
C PHE A 58 7.85 -8.11 34.43
N LEU A 59 8.51 -8.15 33.27
CA LEU A 59 8.04 -8.88 32.09
C LEU A 59 7.96 -10.38 32.35
N ALA A 60 8.96 -10.98 33.00
CA ALA A 60 8.97 -12.41 33.30
C ALA A 60 7.76 -12.79 34.17
N ARG A 61 7.50 -11.96 35.19
CA ARG A 61 6.37 -12.15 36.11
C ARG A 61 5.00 -11.88 35.48
N THR A 62 4.86 -10.84 34.66
CA THR A 62 3.53 -10.34 34.22
C THR A 62 3.15 -10.75 32.80
N ARG A 63 4.12 -11.16 31.99
CA ARG A 63 3.95 -11.54 30.57
C ARG A 63 4.54 -12.92 30.26
N GLY A 64 5.09 -13.61 31.26
CA GLY A 64 5.61 -14.97 31.11
C GLY A 64 6.76 -15.05 30.12
N ILE A 65 7.61 -14.02 30.04
CA ILE A 65 8.77 -14.08 29.16
C ILE A 65 9.74 -15.14 29.68
N THR A 66 10.11 -16.07 28.82
CA THR A 66 11.08 -17.14 29.11
C THR A 66 12.37 -16.93 28.36
N ARG A 67 12.35 -16.05 27.34
CA ARG A 67 13.48 -15.75 26.48
C ARG A 67 13.50 -14.29 26.04
N VAL A 68 14.69 -13.73 25.92
CA VAL A 68 14.97 -12.38 25.40
C VAL A 68 15.89 -12.48 24.20
N ILE A 69 15.56 -11.76 23.13
CA ILE A 69 16.40 -11.58 21.95
C ILE A 69 16.71 -10.09 21.80
N SER A 70 17.98 -9.73 22.00
CA SER A 70 18.47 -8.38 21.81
C SER A 70 18.89 -8.15 20.36
N LEU A 71 18.30 -7.14 19.72
CA LEU A 71 18.61 -6.73 18.34
C LEU A 71 19.77 -5.73 18.26
N LEU A 72 20.42 -5.44 19.40
CA LEU A 72 21.52 -4.49 19.51
C LEU A 72 22.85 -5.11 19.08
N ASP A 73 23.76 -4.25 18.65
CA ASP A 73 25.16 -4.64 18.43
C ASP A 73 25.81 -5.00 19.77
N PRO A 74 26.81 -5.91 19.79
CA PRO A 74 27.45 -6.32 21.03
C PRO A 74 28.06 -5.13 21.77
N SER A 75 27.75 -4.99 23.06
CA SER A 75 28.25 -3.92 23.93
C SER A 75 28.26 -4.35 25.39
N ALA A 76 28.90 -3.57 26.26
CA ALA A 76 28.93 -3.84 27.69
C ALA A 76 27.51 -3.81 28.32
N GLU A 77 26.61 -2.99 27.78
CA GLU A 77 25.21 -2.95 28.18
C GLU A 77 24.48 -4.25 27.83
N VAL A 78 24.73 -4.81 26.65
CA VAL A 78 24.16 -6.10 26.22
C VAL A 78 24.72 -7.25 27.07
N ASP A 79 26.00 -7.21 27.42
CA ASP A 79 26.62 -8.21 28.31
C ASP A 79 26.01 -8.15 29.73
N GLN A 80 25.75 -6.94 30.23
CA GLN A 80 25.08 -6.74 31.51
C GLN A 80 23.62 -7.23 31.48
N GLU A 81 22.90 -6.96 30.39
CA GLU A 81 21.54 -7.46 30.19
C GLU A 81 21.49 -9.00 30.17
N ALA A 82 22.45 -9.64 29.50
CA ALA A 82 22.57 -11.10 29.47
C ALA A 82 22.79 -11.68 30.88
N ALA A 83 23.63 -11.02 31.69
CA ALA A 83 23.85 -11.41 33.09
C ALA A 83 22.57 -11.25 33.92
N ASP A 84 21.84 -10.15 33.76
CA ASP A 84 20.58 -9.88 34.45
C ASP A 84 19.48 -10.89 34.06
N ALA A 85 19.36 -11.22 32.77
CA ALA A 85 18.41 -12.24 32.29
C ALA A 85 18.74 -13.62 32.89
N LYS A 86 20.02 -14.00 32.92
CA LYS A 86 20.48 -15.25 33.53
C LYS A 86 20.17 -15.32 35.02
N ASP A 87 20.41 -14.24 35.77
CA ASP A 87 20.06 -14.14 37.19
C ASP A 87 18.56 -14.34 37.45
N LEU A 88 17.72 -13.92 36.49
CA LEU A 88 16.27 -14.04 36.55
C LEU A 88 15.74 -15.37 35.97
N GLY A 89 16.62 -16.26 35.51
CA GLY A 89 16.22 -17.54 34.89
C GLY A 89 15.59 -17.40 33.50
N VAL A 90 15.84 -16.29 32.82
CA VAL A 90 15.35 -15.98 31.46
C VAL A 90 16.48 -16.26 30.46
N ALA A 91 16.19 -17.03 29.40
CA ALA A 91 17.18 -17.27 28.35
C ALA A 91 17.49 -15.97 27.58
N PHE A 92 18.74 -15.78 27.17
CA PHE A 92 19.16 -14.57 26.47
C PHE A 92 19.94 -14.90 25.19
N GLU A 93 19.61 -14.22 24.11
CA GLU A 93 20.31 -14.30 22.82
C GLU A 93 20.61 -12.89 22.30
N SER A 94 21.85 -12.64 21.88
CA SER A 94 22.23 -11.42 21.15
C SER A 94 22.22 -11.70 19.65
N LYS A 95 21.35 -11.00 18.92
CA LYS A 95 21.16 -11.12 17.47
C LYS A 95 21.13 -9.74 16.82
N PRO A 96 22.30 -9.09 16.63
CA PRO A 96 22.38 -7.78 16.00
C PRO A 96 21.66 -7.77 14.66
N LEU A 97 20.62 -6.93 14.54
CA LEU A 97 19.73 -6.96 13.37
C LEU A 97 20.17 -5.99 12.28
N ALA A 98 20.83 -4.89 12.65
CA ALA A 98 21.16 -3.84 11.71
C ALA A 98 22.63 -3.88 11.30
N ILE A 99 22.92 -3.43 10.09
CA ILE A 99 24.27 -3.37 9.52
C ILE A 99 24.54 -1.91 9.12
N GLY A 100 25.73 -1.40 9.43
CA GLY A 100 26.19 -0.10 8.96
C GLY A 100 25.60 1.10 9.69
N LEU A 101 25.11 0.94 10.92
CA LEU A 101 24.54 2.05 11.71
C LEU A 101 25.57 3.09 12.21
N ASP A 102 26.85 2.72 12.25
CA ASP A 102 27.94 3.65 12.56
C ASP A 102 28.27 4.59 11.38
N GLY A 103 27.71 4.30 10.20
CA GLY A 103 27.88 5.07 8.97
C GLY A 103 26.66 5.97 8.66
N PRO A 104 26.57 6.47 7.42
CA PRO A 104 25.39 7.19 6.95
C PRO A 104 24.11 6.35 7.09
N LEU A 105 23.08 6.89 7.75
CA LEU A 105 21.84 6.14 8.06
C LEU A 105 21.05 5.71 6.81
N ASP A 106 21.25 6.38 5.68
CA ASP A 106 20.70 5.98 4.39
C ASP A 106 21.35 4.70 3.83
N GLN A 107 22.55 4.36 4.30
CA GLN A 107 23.25 3.11 4.00
C GLN A 107 22.99 2.01 5.03
N ALA A 108 22.29 2.31 6.13
CA ALA A 108 21.96 1.32 7.15
C ALA A 108 20.99 0.27 6.59
N ARG A 109 21.27 -1.01 6.88
CA ARG A 109 20.51 -2.17 6.37
C ARG A 109 20.05 -3.09 7.48
N ILE A 110 19.10 -3.95 7.19
CA ILE A 110 18.71 -5.09 8.02
C ILE A 110 19.45 -6.34 7.55
N ASN A 111 20.00 -7.08 8.51
CA ASN A 111 20.41 -8.46 8.31
C ASN A 111 19.16 -9.35 8.20
N ARG A 112 18.74 -9.62 6.96
CA ARG A 112 17.51 -10.34 6.66
C ARG A 112 17.58 -11.82 7.07
N ASP A 113 18.76 -12.43 7.09
CA ASP A 113 18.94 -13.81 7.54
C ASP A 113 18.74 -13.93 9.05
N VAL A 114 19.26 -12.97 9.81
CA VAL A 114 18.99 -12.86 11.25
C VAL A 114 17.49 -12.64 11.51
N ALA A 115 16.84 -11.76 10.74
CA ALA A 115 15.40 -11.54 10.86
C ALA A 115 14.62 -12.85 10.63
N ARG A 116 14.94 -13.62 9.58
CA ARG A 116 14.30 -14.91 9.29
C ARG A 116 14.52 -15.92 10.41
N SER A 117 15.77 -16.06 10.87
CA SER A 117 16.10 -16.96 12.00
C SER A 117 15.27 -16.64 13.24
N ILE A 118 15.07 -15.36 13.57
CA ILE A 118 14.26 -14.96 14.72
C ILE A 118 12.79 -15.35 14.49
N ILE A 119 12.23 -15.08 13.31
CA ILE A 119 10.85 -15.47 12.97
C ILE A 119 10.64 -16.99 13.06
N ASP A 120 11.57 -17.78 12.55
CA ASP A 120 11.49 -19.24 12.59
C ASP A 120 11.55 -19.77 14.03
N GLU A 121 12.38 -19.18 14.88
CA GLU A 121 12.43 -19.49 16.31
C GLU A 121 11.16 -19.12 17.06
N ILE A 122 10.52 -18.01 16.70
CA ILE A 122 9.24 -17.61 17.27
C ILE A 122 8.14 -18.61 16.86
N ARG A 123 8.10 -19.01 15.58
CA ARG A 123 7.15 -20.03 15.09
C ARG A 123 7.33 -21.39 15.74
N ALA A 124 8.57 -21.75 16.09
CA ALA A 124 8.88 -22.99 16.80
C ALA A 124 8.60 -22.93 18.30
N THR A 125 8.33 -21.75 18.87
CA THR A 125 8.07 -21.58 20.30
C THR A 125 6.68 -22.12 20.63
N THR A 126 6.61 -23.08 21.56
CA THR A 126 5.37 -23.72 22.01
C THR A 126 5.04 -23.44 23.49
N ASP A 127 6.00 -22.91 24.25
CA ASP A 127 5.84 -22.53 25.65
C ASP A 127 6.60 -21.24 25.96
N GLY A 128 6.00 -20.41 26.82
CA GLY A 128 6.49 -19.09 27.18
C GLY A 128 6.42 -18.03 26.07
N THR A 129 6.88 -16.84 26.41
CA THR A 129 6.89 -15.66 25.53
C THR A 129 8.32 -15.23 25.22
N VAL A 130 8.61 -14.94 23.95
CA VAL A 130 9.88 -14.37 23.50
C VAL A 130 9.77 -12.84 23.47
N TYR A 131 10.68 -12.16 24.16
CA TYR A 131 10.80 -10.71 24.12
C TYR A 131 11.91 -10.28 23.16
N VAL A 132 11.53 -9.62 22.06
CA VAL A 132 12.46 -9.16 21.02
C VAL A 132 12.58 -7.64 21.09
N HIS A 133 13.76 -7.10 21.36
CA HIS A 133 13.88 -5.66 21.62
C HIS A 133 15.03 -4.97 20.87
N CYS A 134 14.87 -3.66 20.70
CA CYS A 134 15.95 -2.76 20.30
C CYS A 134 15.97 -1.53 21.21
N GLN A 135 16.93 -0.63 21.06
CA GLN A 135 17.15 0.48 22.00
C GLN A 135 15.87 1.24 22.34
N SER A 136 15.11 1.65 21.32
CA SER A 136 13.91 2.50 21.50
C SER A 136 12.58 1.82 21.20
N GLY A 137 12.59 0.52 20.87
CA GLY A 137 11.40 -0.26 20.48
C GLY A 137 10.74 0.16 19.16
N ARG A 138 11.40 1.05 18.41
CA ARG A 138 10.84 1.64 17.19
C ARG A 138 11.33 0.97 15.92
N ASP A 139 12.62 1.09 15.64
CA ASP A 139 13.11 0.84 14.28
C ASP A 139 13.39 -0.64 13.98
N ARG A 140 14.46 -1.21 14.55
CA ARG A 140 14.75 -2.66 14.43
C ARG A 140 13.59 -3.53 14.93
N ALA A 141 12.98 -3.15 16.06
CA ALA A 141 11.78 -3.83 16.57
C ALA A 141 10.56 -3.63 15.66
N GLY A 142 10.40 -2.46 15.01
CA GLY A 142 9.36 -2.23 14.02
C GLY A 142 9.53 -3.04 12.75
N PHE A 143 10.77 -3.27 12.32
CA PHE A 143 11.07 -4.25 11.28
C PHE A 143 10.63 -5.65 11.71
N MET A 144 10.91 -6.09 12.94
CA MET A 144 10.46 -7.39 13.43
C MET A 144 8.94 -7.51 13.54
N ARG A 145 8.23 -6.43 13.94
CA ARG A 145 6.77 -6.37 13.88
C ARG A 145 6.27 -6.59 12.45
N PHE A 146 6.80 -5.80 11.50
CA PHE A 146 6.50 -5.94 10.08
C PHE A 146 6.77 -7.38 9.58
N ALA A 147 7.95 -7.92 9.86
CA ALA A 147 8.37 -9.25 9.45
C ALA A 147 7.43 -10.33 9.97
N HIS A 148 7.01 -10.24 11.24
CA HIS A 148 6.01 -11.15 11.82
C HIS A 148 4.67 -11.02 11.09
N ARG A 149 4.14 -9.82 10.91
CA ARG A 149 2.84 -9.61 10.26
C ARG A 149 2.79 -10.19 8.84
N VAL A 150 3.82 -9.96 8.03
CA VAL A 150 3.82 -10.42 6.63
C VAL A 150 4.10 -11.92 6.48
N THR A 151 4.89 -12.52 7.38
CA THR A 151 5.26 -13.94 7.26
C THR A 151 4.38 -14.86 8.09
N VAL A 152 4.00 -14.47 9.30
CA VAL A 152 3.22 -15.31 10.23
C VAL A 152 1.74 -15.06 10.04
N ASP A 153 1.32 -13.79 10.04
CA ASP A 153 -0.10 -13.43 10.04
C ASP A 153 -0.69 -13.24 8.63
N GLY A 154 0.17 -13.22 7.60
CA GLY A 154 -0.23 -13.07 6.19
C GLY A 154 -0.79 -11.68 5.84
N TRP A 155 -0.40 -10.64 6.58
CA TRP A 155 -0.86 -9.27 6.32
C TRP A 155 -0.30 -8.72 5.01
N SER A 156 -1.02 -7.75 4.43
CA SER A 156 -0.51 -7.00 3.28
C SER A 156 0.71 -6.15 3.68
N PHE A 157 1.54 -5.81 2.69
CA PHE A 157 2.71 -4.95 2.93
C PHE A 157 2.30 -3.62 3.57
N ALA A 158 1.23 -2.99 3.06
CA ALA A 158 0.75 -1.70 3.54
C ALA A 158 0.21 -1.76 4.98
N ASP A 159 -0.57 -2.80 5.33
CA ASP A 159 -1.11 -2.95 6.70
C ASP A 159 0.02 -3.21 7.72
N ALA A 160 0.97 -4.09 7.36
CA ALA A 160 2.13 -4.36 8.21
C ALA A 160 3.03 -3.13 8.37
N LEU A 161 3.20 -2.34 7.30
CA LEU A 161 3.94 -1.09 7.35
C LEU A 161 3.21 -0.06 8.23
N GLN A 162 1.89 0.08 8.10
CA GLN A 162 1.10 0.97 8.94
C GLN A 162 1.28 0.63 10.43
N GLU A 163 1.21 -0.65 10.82
CA GLU A 163 1.44 -1.05 12.22
C GLU A 163 2.87 -0.74 12.68
N ALA A 164 3.87 -0.95 11.81
CA ALA A 164 5.25 -0.61 12.12
C ALA A 164 5.40 0.91 12.38
N LEU A 165 4.77 1.75 11.55
CA LEU A 165 4.74 3.21 11.67
C LEU A 165 4.03 3.66 12.95
N ASP A 166 2.90 3.06 13.31
CA ASP A 166 2.17 3.36 14.54
C ASP A 166 3.01 3.02 15.79
N GLY A 167 3.84 1.96 15.69
CA GLY A 167 4.86 1.61 16.68
C GLY A 167 6.13 2.49 16.63
N GLY A 168 6.17 3.49 15.74
CA GLY A 168 7.20 4.51 15.65
C GLY A 168 8.38 4.20 14.72
N PHE A 169 8.28 3.21 13.84
CA PHE A 169 9.24 3.01 12.74
C PHE A 169 9.27 4.24 11.82
N SER A 170 10.44 4.59 11.28
CA SER A 170 10.60 5.75 10.40
C SER A 170 11.34 5.36 9.10
N PRO A 171 10.62 5.15 7.98
CA PRO A 171 11.22 4.89 6.67
C PRO A 171 12.16 6.01 6.21
N THR A 172 11.89 7.26 6.62
CA THR A 172 12.68 8.42 6.21
C THR A 172 14.04 8.49 6.88
N LYS A 173 14.13 8.06 8.14
CA LYS A 173 15.39 8.01 8.89
C LYS A 173 16.24 6.81 8.52
N LEU A 174 15.58 5.73 8.09
CA LEU A 174 16.21 4.45 7.74
C LEU A 174 15.65 3.94 6.39
N PRO A 175 15.93 4.65 5.27
CA PRO A 175 15.38 4.30 3.97
C PRO A 175 15.87 2.92 3.48
N GLY A 176 17.08 2.51 3.89
CA GLY A 176 17.58 1.16 3.65
C GLY A 176 16.73 0.07 4.33
N PHE A 177 16.11 0.35 5.49
CA PHE A 177 15.23 -0.62 6.16
C PHE A 177 13.92 -0.79 5.41
N TYR A 178 13.35 0.29 4.85
CA TYR A 178 12.16 0.20 4.00
C TYR A 178 12.44 -0.62 2.73
N ARG A 179 13.61 -0.40 2.10
CA ARG A 179 14.10 -1.24 1.01
C ARG A 179 14.19 -2.71 1.45
N ASP A 180 14.73 -2.97 2.64
CA ASP A 180 14.84 -4.32 3.18
C ASP A 180 13.49 -4.96 3.52
N MET A 181 12.46 -4.18 3.87
CA MET A 181 11.09 -4.69 4.05
C MET A 181 10.56 -5.28 2.73
N LYS A 182 10.75 -4.57 1.61
CA LYS A 182 10.39 -5.07 0.27
C LYS A 182 11.15 -6.34 -0.07
N LEU A 183 12.46 -6.36 0.16
CA LEU A 183 13.32 -7.52 -0.12
C LEU A 183 13.05 -8.71 0.79
N PHE A 184 12.70 -8.46 2.05
CA PHE A 184 12.32 -9.51 2.98
C PHE A 184 11.01 -10.18 2.52
N MET A 185 9.98 -9.40 2.20
CA MET A 185 8.68 -9.94 1.77
C MET A 185 8.69 -10.53 0.35
N SER A 186 9.53 -10.04 -0.55
CA SER A 186 9.67 -10.58 -1.92
C SER A 186 10.68 -11.72 -2.05
N GLU A 187 11.47 -11.95 -0.99
CA GLU A 187 12.54 -12.96 -0.96
C GLU A 187 13.62 -12.78 -2.04
N LEU A 188 13.79 -11.55 -2.52
CA LEU A 188 14.83 -11.19 -3.49
C LEU A 188 16.12 -10.75 -2.79
N ASP A 189 17.26 -10.95 -3.43
CA ASP A 189 18.53 -10.40 -2.95
C ASP A 189 18.67 -8.89 -3.25
N GLU A 190 18.12 -8.48 -4.40
CA GLU A 190 18.09 -7.11 -4.89
C GLU A 190 16.73 -6.78 -5.52
N LEU A 191 16.37 -5.49 -5.47
CA LEU A 191 15.14 -5.04 -6.12
C LEU A 191 15.41 -4.91 -7.61
N PRO A 192 14.50 -5.38 -8.48
CA PRO A 192 14.65 -5.16 -9.91
C PRO A 192 14.58 -3.67 -10.20
N LYS A 193 15.27 -3.24 -11.26
CA LYS A 193 15.08 -1.89 -11.79
C LYS A 193 13.75 -1.81 -12.51
N VAL A 194 13.02 -0.72 -12.32
CA VAL A 194 11.84 -0.44 -13.14
C VAL A 194 12.33 -0.04 -14.53
N ALA A 195 11.92 -0.79 -15.54
CA ALA A 195 12.37 -0.60 -16.91
C ALA A 195 11.33 0.21 -17.72
N ALA A 196 11.81 1.24 -18.40
CA ALA A 196 11.01 1.95 -19.39
C ALA A 196 10.83 1.08 -20.64
N MET A 197 9.63 1.09 -21.22
CA MET A 197 9.42 0.49 -22.53
C MET A 197 9.71 1.52 -23.64
N PRO A 198 10.51 1.19 -24.66
CA PRO A 198 10.88 2.15 -25.69
C PRO A 198 9.67 2.73 -26.42
N ILE A 199 9.56 4.06 -26.42
CA ILE A 199 8.65 4.82 -27.27
C ILE A 199 9.27 6.18 -27.63
N THR A 200 9.22 6.57 -28.89
CA THR A 200 9.70 7.90 -29.31
C THR A 200 8.70 9.00 -28.95
N ASP A 201 9.14 10.24 -28.77
CA ASP A 201 8.22 11.37 -28.56
C ASP A 201 7.24 11.55 -29.72
N LYS A 202 7.67 11.21 -30.95
CA LYS A 202 6.82 11.24 -32.13
C LYS A 202 5.70 10.21 -32.05
N GLU A 203 5.98 9.00 -31.55
CA GLU A 203 4.97 7.95 -31.37
C GLU A 203 4.06 8.24 -30.18
N LEU A 204 4.63 8.69 -29.05
CA LEU A 204 3.87 9.04 -27.85
C LEU A 204 2.89 10.19 -28.12
N ASN A 205 3.31 11.19 -28.91
CA ASN A 205 2.47 12.32 -29.31
C ASN A 205 1.90 12.17 -30.73
N SER A 206 1.82 10.94 -31.24
CA SER A 206 1.31 10.69 -32.60
C SER A 206 -0.18 11.01 -32.68
N LYS A 207 -0.60 11.45 -33.87
CA LYS A 207 -1.93 12.00 -34.16
C LYS A 207 -3.06 11.23 -33.48
N GLU A 208 -3.87 11.99 -32.75
CA GLU A 208 -5.14 11.56 -32.18
C GLU A 208 -6.30 12.03 -33.05
N MET A 209 -7.46 11.43 -32.84
CA MET A 209 -8.72 11.88 -33.42
C MET A 209 -9.55 12.56 -32.35
N THR A 210 -10.43 13.46 -32.79
CA THR A 210 -11.37 14.14 -31.92
C THR A 210 -12.76 13.53 -32.07
N ALA A 211 -13.33 13.02 -30.99
CA ALA A 211 -14.71 12.55 -30.95
C ALA A 211 -15.60 13.64 -30.32
N GLY A 212 -16.60 14.11 -31.07
CA GLY A 212 -17.59 15.06 -30.55
C GLY A 212 -18.65 14.36 -29.72
N ILE A 213 -18.82 14.75 -28.46
CA ILE A 213 -19.83 14.23 -27.53
C ILE A 213 -20.70 15.38 -27.02
N GLY A 214 -21.72 15.73 -27.80
CA GLY A 214 -22.52 16.94 -27.54
C GLY A 214 -21.69 18.20 -27.78
N ALA A 215 -21.59 19.07 -26.76
CA ALA A 215 -20.84 20.33 -26.84
C ALA A 215 -19.34 20.18 -26.52
N GLN A 216 -18.90 18.98 -26.14
CA GLN A 216 -17.53 18.68 -25.77
C GLN A 216 -16.85 17.80 -26.81
N SER A 217 -15.54 17.78 -26.77
CA SER A 217 -14.69 16.95 -27.59
C SER A 217 -13.75 16.10 -26.74
N LEU A 218 -13.65 14.82 -27.09
CA LEU A 218 -12.68 13.90 -26.51
C LEU A 218 -11.51 13.70 -27.46
N ASN A 219 -10.32 13.68 -26.88
CA ASN A 219 -9.12 13.20 -27.52
C ASN A 219 -9.09 11.68 -27.47
N VAL A 220 -8.96 11.05 -28.64
CA VAL A 220 -9.07 9.60 -28.79
C VAL A 220 -7.92 9.08 -29.65
N LYS A 221 -7.29 8.00 -29.19
CA LYS A 221 -6.29 7.25 -29.94
C LYS A 221 -6.79 5.82 -30.14
N LEU A 222 -7.00 5.46 -31.39
CA LEU A 222 -7.38 4.12 -31.79
C LEU A 222 -6.14 3.31 -32.19
N MET A 223 -6.10 2.04 -31.80
CA MET A 223 -5.08 1.11 -32.25
C MET A 223 -5.61 -0.29 -32.41
N GLY A 224 -5.09 -1.01 -33.39
CA GLY A 224 -5.50 -2.37 -33.65
C GLY A 224 -6.93 -2.45 -34.17
N GLU A 225 -7.41 -3.68 -34.27
CA GLU A 225 -8.73 -4.04 -34.76
C GLU A 225 -9.32 -5.14 -33.88
N GLY A 226 -10.61 -5.43 -34.04
CA GLY A 226 -11.31 -6.47 -33.27
C GLY A 226 -12.21 -5.91 -32.17
N SER A 227 -12.42 -6.68 -31.11
CA SER A 227 -13.33 -6.32 -30.02
C SER A 227 -12.88 -5.01 -29.36
N PRO A 228 -13.78 -4.04 -29.15
CA PRO A 228 -13.42 -2.74 -28.59
C PRO A 228 -13.04 -2.85 -27.11
N LEU A 229 -11.85 -2.36 -26.77
CA LEU A 229 -11.32 -2.29 -25.41
C LEU A 229 -11.00 -0.83 -25.07
N TYR A 230 -11.80 -0.24 -24.20
CA TYR A 230 -11.68 1.15 -23.78
C TYR A 230 -10.72 1.24 -22.60
N VAL A 231 -9.75 2.16 -22.70
CA VAL A 231 -8.74 2.38 -21.67
C VAL A 231 -9.07 3.66 -20.90
N ILE A 232 -9.33 3.52 -19.59
CA ILE A 232 -9.80 4.60 -18.72
C ILE A 232 -8.68 4.96 -17.73
N HIS A 233 -8.12 6.17 -17.86
CA HIS A 233 -7.01 6.62 -17.00
C HIS A 233 -7.44 6.98 -15.58
N GLY A 234 -6.46 6.95 -14.67
CA GLY A 234 -6.60 7.32 -13.27
C GLY A 234 -6.30 8.81 -13.02
N GLY A 235 -5.68 9.07 -11.87
CA GLY A 235 -5.21 10.40 -11.47
C GLY A 235 -6.00 11.08 -10.33
N PRO A 236 -7.33 11.22 -10.38
CA PRO A 236 -8.04 11.69 -11.55
C PRO A 236 -7.29 12.87 -12.18
N GLY A 237 -7.38 12.98 -13.49
CA GLY A 237 -6.73 14.06 -14.23
C GLY A 237 -5.57 13.62 -15.11
N GLU A 238 -5.15 12.35 -15.07
CA GLU A 238 -4.08 11.83 -15.94
C GLU A 238 -4.45 11.87 -17.44
N SER A 239 -3.66 11.27 -18.31
CA SER A 239 -4.03 11.07 -19.72
C SER A 239 -3.71 9.64 -20.15
N HIS A 240 -4.20 9.26 -21.33
CA HIS A 240 -3.94 7.92 -21.87
C HIS A 240 -2.43 7.64 -22.10
N LYS A 241 -1.58 8.67 -22.14
CA LYS A 241 -0.12 8.52 -22.32
C LYS A 241 0.53 7.71 -21.21
N MET A 242 -0.07 7.68 -20.02
CA MET A 242 0.38 6.86 -18.87
C MET A 242 0.31 5.35 -19.13
N PHE A 243 -0.45 4.92 -20.14
CA PHE A 243 -0.56 3.51 -20.53
C PHE A 243 0.33 3.14 -21.71
N ARG A 244 0.87 4.13 -22.40
CA ARG A 244 1.68 3.96 -23.61
C ARG A 244 3.15 3.77 -23.20
N PRO A 245 3.92 2.88 -23.84
CA PRO A 245 3.49 1.83 -24.76
C PRO A 245 3.04 0.54 -24.03
N TYR A 246 2.97 0.56 -22.70
CA TYR A 246 2.78 -0.63 -21.86
C TYR A 246 1.55 -1.48 -22.20
N LEU A 247 0.44 -0.88 -22.64
CA LEU A 247 -0.78 -1.60 -23.03
C LEU A 247 -0.92 -1.83 -24.54
N ASP A 248 0.00 -1.32 -25.36
CA ASP A 248 -0.12 -1.32 -26.82
C ASP A 248 -0.20 -2.72 -27.42
N GLU A 249 0.45 -3.70 -26.80
CA GLU A 249 0.45 -5.06 -27.30
C GLU A 249 -0.96 -5.66 -27.37
N LEU A 250 -1.88 -5.20 -26.52
CA LEU A 250 -3.29 -5.61 -26.58
C LEU A 250 -3.94 -5.25 -27.92
N SER A 251 -3.40 -4.28 -28.66
CA SER A 251 -3.86 -3.91 -30.00
C SER A 251 -3.63 -5.00 -31.05
N LYS A 252 -2.84 -6.05 -30.74
CA LYS A 252 -2.68 -7.22 -31.61
C LYS A 252 -3.96 -8.07 -31.70
N SER A 253 -4.86 -7.96 -30.72
CA SER A 253 -6.09 -8.77 -30.63
C SER A 253 -7.36 -7.98 -30.37
N HIS A 254 -7.24 -6.71 -29.98
CA HIS A 254 -8.36 -5.83 -29.64
C HIS A 254 -8.22 -4.49 -30.34
N LYS A 255 -9.36 -3.82 -30.54
CA LYS A 255 -9.39 -2.42 -30.92
C LYS A 255 -9.26 -1.58 -29.66
N LEU A 256 -8.05 -1.12 -29.36
CA LEU A 256 -7.81 -0.22 -28.24
C LEU A 256 -8.42 1.15 -28.52
N VAL A 257 -9.24 1.62 -27.60
CA VAL A 257 -9.80 2.96 -27.57
C VAL A 257 -9.21 3.66 -26.35
N TYR A 258 -8.03 4.24 -26.53
CA TYR A 258 -7.48 5.20 -25.58
C TYR A 258 -8.25 6.50 -25.73
N TYR A 259 -8.67 7.10 -24.63
CA TYR A 259 -9.22 8.44 -24.64
C TYR A 259 -8.79 9.20 -23.39
N ASP A 260 -8.77 10.52 -23.50
CA ASP A 260 -8.57 11.39 -22.34
C ASP A 260 -9.94 11.83 -21.83
N GLN A 261 -10.21 11.63 -20.55
CA GLN A 261 -11.44 12.13 -19.92
C GLN A 261 -11.51 13.67 -20.05
N VAL A 262 -12.72 14.24 -20.04
CA VAL A 262 -12.89 15.71 -20.03
C VAL A 262 -12.08 16.36 -18.92
N GLY A 263 -11.45 17.49 -19.25
CA GLY A 263 -10.50 18.20 -18.42
C GLY A 263 -9.05 17.73 -18.55
N CYS A 264 -8.80 16.62 -19.25
CA CYS A 264 -7.51 15.96 -19.30
C CYS A 264 -6.94 15.90 -20.72
N GLY A 265 -5.63 15.70 -20.83
CA GLY A 265 -4.95 15.44 -22.10
C GLY A 265 -5.33 16.41 -23.23
N GLY A 266 -5.65 15.88 -24.41
CA GLY A 266 -6.14 16.67 -25.55
C GLY A 266 -7.63 17.06 -25.50
N SER A 267 -8.39 16.56 -24.51
CA SER A 267 -9.85 16.74 -24.43
C SER A 267 -10.26 18.15 -24.00
N SER A 268 -11.55 18.45 -24.20
CA SER A 268 -12.20 19.69 -23.75
C SER A 268 -11.97 19.95 -22.26
N LYS A 269 -11.72 21.21 -21.86
CA LYS A 269 -11.37 21.60 -20.47
C LYS A 269 -12.33 22.65 -19.87
N PRO A 270 -13.60 22.29 -19.62
CA PRO A 270 -14.58 23.21 -19.03
C PRO A 270 -14.12 23.73 -17.66
N GLN A 271 -14.10 25.04 -17.46
CA GLN A 271 -13.59 25.63 -16.21
C GLN A 271 -14.70 25.81 -15.15
N PHE A 272 -15.50 24.76 -14.92
CA PHE A 272 -16.53 24.74 -13.89
C PHE A 272 -16.64 23.35 -13.26
N ALA A 273 -16.79 23.28 -11.94
CA ALA A 273 -16.65 22.06 -11.16
C ALA A 273 -17.71 20.99 -11.50
N GLU A 274 -18.91 21.42 -11.87
CA GLU A 274 -20.05 20.57 -12.21
C GLU A 274 -19.84 19.75 -13.49
N ALA A 275 -18.79 20.07 -14.27
CA ALA A 275 -18.36 19.24 -15.39
C ALA A 275 -17.68 17.93 -14.94
N TYR A 276 -17.22 17.85 -13.69
CA TYR A 276 -16.33 16.81 -13.19
C TYR A 276 -17.00 16.00 -12.09
N THR A 277 -18.06 15.28 -12.46
CA THR A 277 -18.67 14.27 -11.60
C THR A 277 -18.51 12.89 -12.22
N LEU A 278 -18.57 11.85 -11.39
CA LEU A 278 -18.53 10.48 -11.90
C LEU A 278 -19.68 10.18 -12.86
N GLU A 279 -20.87 10.73 -12.63
CA GLU A 279 -22.04 10.58 -13.51
C GLU A 279 -21.76 11.20 -14.88
N ARG A 280 -21.12 12.38 -14.94
CA ARG A 280 -20.72 12.99 -16.21
C ARG A 280 -19.68 12.15 -16.94
N GLN A 281 -18.72 11.57 -16.22
CA GLN A 281 -17.71 10.68 -16.81
C GLN A 281 -18.32 9.37 -17.33
N VAL A 282 -19.37 8.85 -16.69
CA VAL A 282 -20.14 7.70 -17.18
C VAL A 282 -20.90 8.05 -18.46
N GLU A 283 -21.59 9.19 -18.49
CA GLU A 283 -22.31 9.65 -19.69
C GLU A 283 -21.38 9.99 -20.85
N GLU A 284 -20.19 10.52 -20.54
CA GLU A 284 -19.10 10.73 -21.49
C GLU A 284 -18.67 9.42 -22.15
N LEU A 285 -18.40 8.38 -21.35
CA LEU A 285 -18.03 7.06 -21.85
C LEU A 285 -19.14 6.45 -22.70
N GLU A 286 -20.41 6.59 -22.29
CA GLU A 286 -21.56 6.13 -23.06
C GLU A 286 -21.71 6.89 -24.39
N ALA A 287 -21.50 8.21 -24.38
CA ALA A 287 -21.53 9.02 -25.59
C ALA A 287 -20.42 8.62 -26.56
N LEU A 288 -19.20 8.37 -26.05
CA LEU A 288 -18.08 7.90 -26.87
C LEU A 288 -18.37 6.52 -27.46
N ARG A 289 -18.95 5.59 -26.68
CA ARG A 289 -19.39 4.29 -27.19
C ARG A 289 -20.38 4.43 -28.34
N LYS A 290 -21.39 5.30 -28.19
CA LYS A 290 -22.42 5.56 -29.21
C LYS A 290 -21.82 6.16 -30.49
N VAL A 291 -20.95 7.17 -30.36
CA VAL A 291 -20.29 7.82 -31.51
C VAL A 291 -19.37 6.85 -32.24
N ALA A 292 -18.73 5.93 -31.52
CA ALA A 292 -17.92 4.86 -32.11
C ALA A 292 -18.77 3.69 -32.66
N GLU A 293 -20.09 3.74 -32.52
CA GLU A 293 -21.05 2.71 -32.97
C GLU A 293 -20.76 1.30 -32.42
N HIS A 294 -20.14 1.21 -31.24
CA HIS A 294 -19.85 -0.08 -30.61
C HIS A 294 -21.03 -0.55 -29.76
N GLU A 295 -21.69 -1.66 -30.11
CA GLU A 295 -22.86 -2.16 -29.36
C GLU A 295 -22.55 -2.51 -27.89
N LYS A 296 -21.40 -3.15 -27.66
CA LYS A 296 -20.89 -3.63 -26.37
C LYS A 296 -19.38 -3.42 -26.32
N ILE A 297 -18.83 -3.09 -25.14
CA ILE A 297 -17.41 -2.74 -24.97
C ILE A 297 -16.77 -3.48 -23.80
N SER A 298 -15.49 -3.80 -23.90
CA SER A 298 -14.66 -4.18 -22.76
C SER A 298 -13.96 -2.95 -22.18
N LEU A 299 -13.70 -2.95 -20.88
CA LEU A 299 -13.07 -1.85 -20.16
C LEU A 299 -11.77 -2.32 -19.50
N ILE A 300 -10.73 -1.51 -19.60
CA ILE A 300 -9.56 -1.56 -18.71
C ILE A 300 -9.42 -0.19 -18.04
N ALA A 301 -9.48 -0.16 -16.72
CA ALA A 301 -9.48 1.07 -15.94
C ALA A 301 -8.42 1.01 -14.84
N GLN A 302 -7.75 2.13 -14.59
CA GLN A 302 -6.69 2.22 -13.58
C GLN A 302 -7.06 3.21 -12.48
N SER A 303 -6.73 2.86 -11.23
CA SER A 303 -6.89 3.73 -10.06
C SER A 303 -8.31 4.33 -9.96
N SER A 304 -8.44 5.66 -9.87
CA SER A 304 -9.74 6.36 -9.83
C SER A 304 -10.62 6.07 -11.05
N GLY A 305 -10.04 5.71 -12.20
CA GLY A 305 -10.79 5.27 -13.38
C GLY A 305 -11.62 4.02 -13.12
N CYS A 306 -11.25 3.19 -12.13
CA CYS A 306 -12.03 2.03 -11.73
C CYS A 306 -13.42 2.41 -11.19
N LEU A 307 -13.56 3.59 -10.56
CA LEU A 307 -14.87 4.09 -10.13
C LEU A 307 -15.79 4.39 -11.32
N ILE A 308 -15.21 4.96 -12.39
CA ILE A 308 -15.93 5.24 -13.64
C ILE A 308 -16.39 3.93 -14.26
N ALA A 309 -15.49 2.94 -14.37
CA ALA A 309 -15.81 1.63 -14.93
C ALA A 309 -16.90 0.90 -14.13
N MET A 310 -16.80 0.88 -12.80
CA MET A 310 -17.81 0.26 -11.93
C MET A 310 -19.16 0.99 -12.04
N LYS A 311 -19.18 2.33 -12.02
CA LYS A 311 -20.44 3.08 -12.22
C LYS A 311 -21.03 2.91 -13.61
N TYR A 312 -20.20 2.81 -14.64
CA TYR A 312 -20.65 2.53 -16.00
C TYR A 312 -21.29 1.15 -16.10
N ALA A 313 -20.67 0.13 -15.48
CA ALA A 313 -21.24 -1.22 -15.39
C ALA A 313 -22.58 -1.26 -14.63
N LEU A 314 -22.74 -0.44 -13.59
CA LEU A 314 -24.01 -0.28 -12.86
C LEU A 314 -25.09 0.41 -13.70
N ALA A 315 -24.73 1.46 -14.45
CA ALA A 315 -25.67 2.26 -15.24
C ALA A 315 -26.04 1.60 -16.59
N HIS A 316 -25.12 0.84 -17.18
CA HIS A 316 -25.25 0.26 -18.51
C HIS A 316 -24.78 -1.21 -18.54
N PRO A 317 -25.37 -2.10 -17.72
CA PRO A 317 -24.89 -3.48 -17.59
C PRO A 317 -24.90 -4.26 -18.91
N ASP A 318 -25.88 -4.00 -19.79
CA ASP A 318 -26.00 -4.65 -21.10
C ASP A 318 -24.96 -4.16 -22.14
N ARG A 319 -24.18 -3.13 -21.79
CA ARG A 319 -23.17 -2.51 -22.68
C ARG A 319 -21.73 -2.90 -22.32
N VAL A 320 -21.52 -3.60 -21.21
CA VAL A 320 -20.19 -4.02 -20.76
C VAL A 320 -20.00 -5.51 -21.02
N ASP A 321 -18.96 -5.85 -21.79
CA ASP A 321 -18.59 -7.23 -22.06
C ASP A 321 -17.71 -7.81 -20.95
N LYS A 322 -16.60 -7.13 -20.65
CA LYS A 322 -15.64 -7.52 -19.61
C LYS A 322 -15.03 -6.28 -18.98
N MET A 323 -14.60 -6.41 -17.73
CA MET A 323 -13.98 -5.32 -16.99
C MET A 323 -12.66 -5.76 -16.37
N VAL A 324 -11.60 -4.98 -16.58
CA VAL A 324 -10.29 -5.13 -15.92
C VAL A 324 -10.05 -3.89 -15.07
N LEU A 325 -10.00 -4.05 -13.75
CA LEU A 325 -9.82 -2.97 -12.77
C LEU A 325 -8.42 -3.06 -12.17
N VAL A 326 -7.55 -2.11 -12.49
CA VAL A 326 -6.13 -2.13 -12.13
C VAL A 326 -5.86 -1.12 -11.02
N SER A 327 -5.36 -1.60 -9.89
CA SER A 327 -5.04 -0.79 -8.71
C SER A 327 -6.20 0.13 -8.31
N GLY A 328 -7.42 -0.39 -8.34
CA GLY A 328 -8.65 0.33 -8.03
C GLY A 328 -9.01 0.34 -6.54
N TRP A 329 -10.04 1.12 -6.20
CA TRP A 329 -10.68 1.16 -4.88
C TRP A 329 -12.18 1.43 -5.04
N ALA A 330 -12.98 1.11 -4.01
CA ALA A 330 -14.43 1.31 -4.02
C ALA A 330 -14.96 2.26 -2.92
N SER A 331 -14.18 2.52 -1.87
CA SER A 331 -14.57 3.39 -0.76
C SER A 331 -13.51 4.42 -0.41
N ALA A 332 -13.92 5.69 -0.33
CA ALA A 332 -13.07 6.82 0.03
C ALA A 332 -12.56 6.67 1.47
N GLU A 333 -13.39 6.14 2.35
CA GLU A 333 -13.04 5.85 3.74
C GLU A 333 -11.89 4.83 3.82
N GLU A 334 -11.93 3.76 3.02
CA GLU A 334 -10.87 2.75 2.99
C GLU A 334 -9.60 3.30 2.33
N PHE A 335 -9.75 4.01 1.21
CA PHE A 335 -8.63 4.66 0.52
C PHE A 335 -7.86 5.62 1.42
N GLN A 336 -8.56 6.47 2.19
CA GLN A 336 -7.94 7.46 3.07
C GLN A 336 -7.09 6.86 4.19
N LYS A 337 -7.35 5.61 4.60
CA LYS A 337 -6.56 4.93 5.64
C LYS A 337 -5.09 4.74 5.21
N TYR A 338 -4.81 4.68 3.91
CA TYR A 338 -3.48 4.41 3.38
C TYR A 338 -2.68 5.65 2.96
N ILE A 339 -3.31 6.83 2.91
CA ILE A 339 -2.61 8.08 2.61
C ILE A 339 -1.42 8.35 3.56
N PRO A 340 -1.54 8.16 4.89
CA PRO A 340 -0.39 8.31 5.78
C PRO A 340 0.75 7.33 5.47
N VAL A 341 0.45 6.10 5.05
CA VAL A 341 1.45 5.09 4.66
C VAL A 341 2.22 5.56 3.43
N LEU A 342 1.53 6.03 2.39
CA LEU A 342 2.17 6.55 1.18
C LEU A 342 3.09 7.75 1.48
N VAL A 343 2.63 8.70 2.30
CA VAL A 343 3.44 9.87 2.69
C VAL A 343 4.60 9.49 3.60
N SER A 344 4.49 8.38 4.34
CA SER A 344 5.53 7.91 5.27
C SER A 344 6.86 7.57 4.59
N VAL A 345 6.82 7.17 3.32
CA VAL A 345 8.00 6.71 2.56
C VAL A 345 8.65 7.83 1.74
N MET A 346 8.08 9.03 1.74
CA MET A 346 8.70 10.22 1.16
C MET A 346 9.77 10.78 2.10
N GLY A 347 10.95 11.13 1.59
CA GLY A 347 12.01 11.77 2.38
C GLY A 347 11.55 13.07 3.04
N GLU A 348 12.16 13.48 4.15
CA GLU A 348 11.72 14.65 4.94
C GLU A 348 11.61 15.93 4.09
N THR A 349 12.62 16.22 3.27
CA THR A 349 12.62 17.36 2.34
C THR A 349 11.55 17.27 1.26
N ASP A 350 11.21 16.05 0.84
CA ASP A 350 10.19 15.80 -0.17
C ASP A 350 8.79 15.92 0.43
N ARG A 351 8.62 15.53 1.70
CA ARG A 351 7.38 15.75 2.45
C ARG A 351 7.09 17.24 2.64
N GLU A 352 8.08 18.04 3.04
CA GLU A 352 7.89 19.49 3.17
C GLU A 352 7.46 20.13 1.84
N LYS A 353 8.08 19.72 0.73
CA LYS A 353 7.67 20.14 -0.62
C LYS A 353 6.28 19.64 -0.98
N TYR A 354 5.96 18.39 -0.65
CA TYR A 354 4.65 17.80 -0.88
C TYR A 354 3.55 18.58 -0.15
N ASP A 355 3.73 18.82 1.15
CA ASP A 355 2.79 19.56 1.99
C ASP A 355 2.61 21.00 1.51
N TRP A 356 3.72 21.65 1.12
CA TRP A 356 3.69 22.99 0.53
C TRP A 356 2.92 23.00 -0.81
N LEU A 357 3.27 22.13 -1.76
CA LEU A 357 2.62 22.04 -3.06
C LEU A 357 1.12 21.75 -2.92
N ILE A 358 0.73 20.76 -2.12
CA ILE A 358 -0.68 20.47 -1.82
C ILE A 358 -1.38 21.69 -1.21
N GLY A 359 -0.70 22.40 -0.30
CA GLY A 359 -1.19 23.64 0.29
C GLY A 359 -1.47 24.72 -0.77
N GLU A 360 -0.55 24.93 -1.70
CA GLU A 360 -0.70 25.88 -2.81
C GLU A 360 -1.81 25.44 -3.77
N LEU A 361 -1.85 24.17 -4.17
CA LEU A 361 -2.92 23.61 -5.01
C LEU A 361 -4.31 23.88 -4.40
N ARG A 362 -4.47 23.67 -3.08
CA ARG A 362 -5.74 23.91 -2.37
C ARG A 362 -6.13 25.38 -2.27
N LYS A 363 -5.17 26.29 -2.09
CA LYS A 363 -5.40 27.74 -2.09
C LYS A 363 -5.75 28.25 -3.48
N ALA A 364 -5.09 27.69 -4.49
CA ALA A 364 -5.18 28.07 -5.87
C ALA A 364 -6.47 27.57 -6.56
N MET A 365 -7.65 27.66 -5.94
CA MET A 365 -8.93 27.53 -6.67
C MET A 365 -9.10 28.58 -7.80
N ARG A 366 -8.06 29.38 -8.10
CA ARG A 366 -7.87 30.25 -9.27
C ARG A 366 -6.69 29.85 -10.19
N GLY A 367 -6.14 28.64 -10.06
CA GLY A 367 -5.23 28.03 -11.04
C GLY A 367 -4.01 27.35 -10.41
N PRO A 368 -4.10 26.10 -9.97
CA PRO A 368 -2.91 25.26 -9.89
C PRO A 368 -2.47 24.92 -11.31
N ASN A 369 -1.17 24.84 -11.59
CA ASN A 369 -0.74 24.48 -12.94
C ASN A 369 -0.28 23.01 -12.98
N ASP A 370 -0.49 22.36 -14.12
CA ASP A 370 -0.20 20.94 -14.31
C ASP A 370 1.26 20.59 -13.94
N ARG A 371 2.21 21.53 -14.00
CA ARG A 371 3.62 21.26 -13.62
C ARG A 371 3.80 20.99 -12.13
N GLU A 372 3.06 21.68 -11.28
CA GLU A 372 3.11 21.47 -9.82
C GLU A 372 2.59 20.08 -9.46
N LEU A 373 1.55 19.62 -10.15
CA LEU A 373 1.00 18.28 -9.93
C LEU A 373 1.91 17.19 -10.55
N VAL A 374 2.53 17.42 -11.70
CA VAL A 374 3.60 16.54 -12.24
C VAL A 374 4.75 16.41 -11.24
N ALA A 375 5.15 17.50 -10.58
CA ALA A 375 6.18 17.47 -9.55
C ALA A 375 5.77 16.59 -8.36
N LEU A 376 4.51 16.68 -7.89
CA LEU A 376 3.96 15.81 -6.84
C LEU A 376 3.99 14.33 -7.20
N VAL A 377 3.57 13.96 -8.42
CA VAL A 377 3.65 12.58 -8.92
C VAL A 377 5.11 12.09 -8.88
N GLY A 378 6.06 12.96 -9.23
CA GLY A 378 7.49 12.66 -9.14
C GLY A 378 8.00 12.41 -7.71
N LEU A 379 7.38 12.99 -6.67
CA LEU A 379 7.74 12.75 -5.26
C LEU A 379 7.18 11.42 -4.74
N GLN A 380 6.10 10.93 -5.34
CA GLN A 380 5.43 9.69 -4.93
C GLN A 380 6.10 8.42 -5.48
N LEU A 381 7.02 8.54 -6.45
CA LEU A 381 7.65 7.40 -7.13
C LEU A 381 8.15 6.27 -6.20
N PRO A 382 8.81 6.53 -5.04
CA PRO A 382 9.27 5.46 -4.15
C PRO A 382 8.16 4.61 -3.50
N GLY A 383 6.95 5.16 -3.37
CA GLY A 383 5.76 4.46 -2.87
C GLY A 383 4.84 3.93 -3.98
N ILE A 384 5.07 4.37 -5.21
CA ILE A 384 4.31 3.95 -6.40
C ILE A 384 4.85 2.65 -6.98
N PHE A 385 6.17 2.46 -6.99
CA PHE A 385 6.80 1.30 -7.62
C PHE A 385 7.35 0.33 -6.58
N PHE A 386 7.33 -0.96 -6.91
CA PHE A 386 8.05 -1.99 -6.15
C PHE A 386 9.56 -1.86 -6.35
N GLY A 387 10.00 -1.82 -7.61
CA GLY A 387 11.40 -1.82 -8.02
C GLY A 387 12.16 -0.53 -7.74
N GLU A 388 13.46 -0.55 -8.05
CA GLU A 388 14.32 0.63 -8.00
C GLU A 388 14.06 1.52 -9.22
N VAL A 389 13.66 2.76 -8.95
CA VAL A 389 13.48 3.81 -9.96
C VAL A 389 14.79 4.56 -10.14
N ASP A 390 15.46 4.34 -11.27
CA ASP A 390 16.66 5.09 -11.63
C ASP A 390 16.34 6.38 -12.42
N THR A 391 17.37 7.19 -12.65
CA THR A 391 17.24 8.46 -13.38
C THR A 391 16.69 8.28 -14.78
N ALA A 392 17.06 7.20 -15.48
CA ALA A 392 16.61 6.97 -16.85
C ALA A 392 15.11 6.69 -16.90
N PHE A 393 14.62 5.78 -16.05
CA PHE A 393 13.20 5.53 -15.92
C PHE A 393 12.45 6.79 -15.46
N ARG A 394 12.98 7.54 -14.50
CA ARG A 394 12.33 8.77 -14.02
C ARG A 394 12.17 9.81 -15.13
N LEU A 395 13.20 10.03 -15.93
CA LEU A 395 13.13 10.97 -17.06
C LEU A 395 12.16 10.47 -18.14
N ASP A 396 12.15 9.17 -18.39
CA ASP A 396 11.20 8.58 -19.34
C ASP A 396 9.76 8.72 -18.85
N TRP A 397 9.47 8.26 -17.63
CA TRP A 397 8.16 8.34 -16.99
C TRP A 397 7.59 9.76 -17.02
N LEU A 398 8.41 10.78 -16.72
CA LEU A 398 7.99 12.19 -16.75
C LEU A 398 7.58 12.69 -18.15
N ARG A 399 7.97 12.02 -19.25
CA ARG A 399 7.45 12.31 -20.60
C ARG A 399 6.00 11.85 -20.77
N HIS A 400 5.57 10.82 -20.01
CA HIS A 400 4.22 10.28 -20.03
C HIS A 400 3.26 11.03 -19.10
N VAL A 401 3.79 11.57 -17.99
CA VAL A 401 2.95 12.25 -16.98
C VAL A 401 2.35 13.53 -17.55
N GLU A 402 1.06 13.47 -17.82
CA GLU A 402 0.21 14.59 -18.14
C GLU A 402 -0.98 14.54 -17.20
N VAL A 403 -1.08 15.52 -16.30
CA VAL A 403 -2.07 15.52 -15.24
C VAL A 403 -2.71 16.89 -15.06
N SER A 404 -4.04 16.92 -15.17
CA SER A 404 -4.88 18.10 -15.01
C SER A 404 -5.07 18.43 -13.53
N SER A 405 -4.45 19.53 -13.10
CA SER A 405 -4.56 20.01 -11.72
C SER A 405 -6.00 20.33 -11.31
N TYR A 406 -6.79 20.89 -12.23
CA TYR A 406 -8.17 21.28 -11.99
C TYR A 406 -9.05 20.05 -11.74
N VAL A 407 -8.95 19.05 -12.62
CA VAL A 407 -9.70 17.79 -12.47
C VAL A 407 -9.31 17.11 -11.17
N ASN A 408 -8.01 17.05 -10.87
CA ASN A 408 -7.51 16.41 -9.67
C ASN A 408 -8.13 16.99 -8.39
N ILE A 409 -8.16 18.32 -8.26
CA ILE A 409 -8.66 19.00 -7.07
C ILE A 409 -10.18 18.93 -6.96
N VAL A 410 -10.90 19.10 -8.06
CA VAL A 410 -12.38 19.01 -8.05
C VAL A 410 -12.79 17.60 -7.66
N MET A 411 -12.20 16.58 -8.30
CA MET A 411 -12.50 15.19 -8.00
C MET A 411 -11.95 14.73 -6.64
N GLU A 412 -10.89 15.33 -6.09
CA GLU A 412 -10.47 15.06 -4.71
C GLU A 412 -11.59 15.38 -3.72
N LYS A 413 -12.27 16.51 -3.91
CA LYS A 413 -13.37 16.92 -3.03
C LYS A 413 -14.62 16.06 -3.24
N GLU A 414 -14.99 15.84 -4.50
CA GLU A 414 -16.25 15.19 -4.85
C GLU A 414 -16.20 13.66 -4.79
N VAL A 415 -15.02 13.05 -4.95
CA VAL A 415 -14.87 11.60 -5.12
C VAL A 415 -13.99 10.98 -4.05
N PHE A 416 -12.78 11.51 -3.82
CA PHE A 416 -11.84 10.93 -2.84
C PHE A 416 -12.25 11.12 -1.38
N ARG A 417 -13.29 11.91 -1.10
CA ARG A 417 -13.76 12.17 0.27
C ARG A 417 -15.10 11.54 0.61
N THR A 418 -15.90 11.19 -0.38
CA THR A 418 -17.32 10.88 -0.16
C THR A 418 -17.79 9.64 -0.93
N SER A 419 -17.06 9.17 -1.95
CA SER A 419 -17.52 8.04 -2.76
C SER A 419 -17.47 6.72 -1.99
N ASP A 420 -18.57 5.98 -1.99
CA ASP A 420 -18.62 4.60 -1.50
C ASP A 420 -19.52 3.75 -2.41
N LEU A 421 -18.89 2.89 -3.21
CA LEU A 421 -19.54 1.95 -4.11
C LEU A 421 -19.74 0.57 -3.49
N ARG A 422 -19.19 0.29 -2.30
CA ARG A 422 -19.28 -1.03 -1.64
C ARG A 422 -20.73 -1.56 -1.56
N PRO A 423 -21.76 -0.74 -1.23
CA PRO A 423 -23.14 -1.21 -1.18
C PRO A 423 -23.73 -1.62 -2.54
N GLU A 424 -23.09 -1.21 -3.63
CA GLU A 424 -23.60 -1.40 -5.00
C GLU A 424 -22.84 -2.45 -5.79
N LEU A 425 -21.63 -2.86 -5.37
CA LEU A 425 -20.80 -3.83 -6.10
C LEU A 425 -21.55 -5.12 -6.41
N ALA A 426 -22.39 -5.60 -5.49
CA ALA A 426 -23.19 -6.82 -5.66
C ALA A 426 -24.20 -6.75 -6.82
N LYS A 427 -24.53 -5.54 -7.30
CA LYS A 427 -25.44 -5.33 -8.43
C LYS A 427 -24.73 -5.47 -9.79
N ILE A 428 -23.39 -5.43 -9.82
CA ILE A 428 -22.59 -5.68 -11.03
C ILE A 428 -22.61 -7.19 -11.29
N THR A 429 -23.69 -7.65 -11.92
CA THR A 429 -23.96 -9.08 -12.15
C THR A 429 -23.81 -9.45 -13.62
N GLY A 430 -23.30 -10.64 -13.90
CA GLY A 430 -23.16 -11.15 -15.27
C GLY A 430 -22.04 -10.52 -16.09
N ILE A 431 -21.23 -9.63 -15.50
CA ILE A 431 -20.06 -9.00 -16.15
C ILE A 431 -18.79 -9.66 -15.61
N PRO A 432 -18.08 -10.49 -16.41
CA PRO A 432 -16.78 -11.00 -16.03
C PRO A 432 -15.84 -9.84 -15.66
N THR A 433 -15.31 -9.91 -14.43
CA THR A 433 -14.45 -8.86 -13.89
C THR A 433 -13.13 -9.45 -13.40
N LEU A 434 -12.02 -8.85 -13.84
CA LEU A 434 -10.68 -9.10 -13.32
C LEU A 434 -10.23 -7.87 -12.55
N VAL A 435 -9.93 -8.03 -11.27
CA VAL A 435 -9.30 -7.02 -10.42
C VAL A 435 -7.81 -7.35 -10.35
N VAL A 436 -6.97 -6.36 -10.59
CA VAL A 436 -5.51 -6.46 -10.60
C VAL A 436 -4.95 -5.50 -9.55
N SER A 437 -3.97 -5.94 -8.76
CA SER A 437 -3.27 -5.08 -7.79
C SER A 437 -1.81 -5.49 -7.66
N GLY A 438 -0.92 -4.54 -7.43
CA GLY A 438 0.46 -4.84 -7.05
C GLY A 438 0.59 -5.13 -5.56
N LYS A 439 1.34 -6.17 -5.20
CA LYS A 439 1.57 -6.58 -3.81
C LYS A 439 2.15 -5.47 -2.92
N PHE A 440 2.90 -4.55 -3.54
CA PHE A 440 3.60 -3.45 -2.87
C PHE A 440 3.00 -2.07 -3.19
N ASP A 441 1.78 -2.03 -3.74
CA ASP A 441 1.05 -0.77 -3.99
C ASP A 441 0.75 -0.07 -2.66
N LEU A 442 1.24 1.16 -2.47
CA LEU A 442 0.94 1.97 -1.28
C LEU A 442 -0.14 3.03 -1.55
N ILE A 443 -0.58 3.22 -2.79
CA ILE A 443 -1.68 4.14 -3.12
C ILE A 443 -3.01 3.40 -2.92
N THR A 444 -3.16 2.25 -3.57
CA THR A 444 -4.37 1.42 -3.53
C THR A 444 -3.98 -0.03 -3.24
N PRO A 445 -3.58 -0.32 -1.99
CA PRO A 445 -3.00 -1.61 -1.63
C PRO A 445 -3.98 -2.77 -1.84
N PRO A 446 -3.49 -4.02 -1.89
CA PRO A 446 -4.29 -5.21 -2.14
C PRO A 446 -5.60 -5.34 -1.33
N PRO A 447 -5.70 -4.90 -0.06
CA PRO A 447 -6.98 -4.89 0.66
C PRO A 447 -8.09 -4.12 -0.07
N LEU A 448 -7.78 -2.99 -0.72
CA LEU A 448 -8.78 -2.22 -1.48
C LEU A 448 -9.26 -2.96 -2.74
N ALA A 449 -8.34 -3.61 -3.44
CA ALA A 449 -8.65 -4.46 -4.58
C ALA A 449 -9.47 -5.69 -4.15
N LYS A 450 -9.17 -6.25 -2.97
CA LYS A 450 -9.95 -7.35 -2.38
C LYS A 450 -11.38 -6.93 -2.07
N THR A 451 -11.61 -5.72 -1.53
CA THR A 451 -12.97 -5.18 -1.33
C THR A 451 -13.77 -5.20 -2.64
N ILE A 452 -13.15 -4.80 -3.75
CA ILE A 452 -13.81 -4.82 -5.07
C ILE A 452 -14.11 -6.25 -5.51
N ALA A 453 -13.12 -7.15 -5.44
CA ALA A 453 -13.25 -8.52 -5.90
C ALA A 453 -14.27 -9.33 -5.08
N ASP A 454 -14.31 -9.14 -3.76
CA ASP A 454 -15.28 -9.78 -2.88
C ASP A 454 -16.70 -9.22 -3.11
N GLY A 455 -16.81 -7.93 -3.48
CA GLY A 455 -18.08 -7.25 -3.66
C GLY A 455 -18.75 -7.50 -5.01
N ILE A 456 -17.99 -7.77 -6.08
CA ILE A 456 -18.51 -8.02 -7.43
C ILE A 456 -18.69 -9.54 -7.65
N PRO A 457 -19.92 -10.04 -7.88
CA PRO A 457 -20.16 -11.47 -8.08
C PRO A 457 -19.36 -12.06 -9.24
N GLY A 458 -18.53 -13.06 -8.94
CA GLY A 458 -17.72 -13.76 -9.93
C GLY A 458 -16.46 -13.03 -10.38
N ALA A 459 -16.11 -11.90 -9.74
CA ALA A 459 -14.84 -11.24 -9.98
C ALA A 459 -13.65 -12.12 -9.53
N LYS A 460 -12.52 -11.96 -10.23
CA LYS A 460 -11.25 -12.60 -9.89
C LYS A 460 -10.25 -11.53 -9.47
N LEU A 461 -9.49 -11.80 -8.42
CA LEU A 461 -8.36 -10.96 -8.00
C LEU A 461 -7.05 -11.61 -8.45
N GLU A 462 -6.22 -10.88 -9.18
CA GLU A 462 -4.83 -11.24 -9.47
C GLU A 462 -3.89 -10.23 -8.79
N VAL A 463 -3.05 -10.73 -7.88
CA VAL A 463 -2.02 -9.93 -7.22
C VAL A 463 -0.68 -10.14 -7.95
N PHE A 464 -0.05 -9.03 -8.31
CA PHE A 464 1.23 -9.00 -8.98
C PHE A 464 2.35 -8.90 -7.94
N GLU A 465 3.10 -10.00 -7.83
CA GLU A 465 4.02 -10.27 -6.71
C GLU A 465 5.23 -9.35 -6.65
N ARG A 466 5.55 -8.65 -7.75
CA ARG A 466 6.71 -7.76 -7.89
C ARG A 466 6.30 -6.42 -8.50
N SER A 467 5.13 -5.93 -8.10
CA SER A 467 4.58 -4.66 -8.57
C SER A 467 4.03 -3.80 -7.43
N GLY A 468 4.11 -2.49 -7.62
CA GLY A 468 3.37 -1.47 -6.92
C GLY A 468 2.13 -1.06 -7.70
N HIS A 469 1.87 0.25 -7.80
CA HIS A 469 0.66 0.84 -8.37
C HIS A 469 0.51 0.68 -9.89
N TYR A 470 1.58 0.33 -10.59
CA TYR A 470 1.57 0.15 -12.05
C TYR A 470 2.06 -1.25 -12.45
N PRO A 471 1.27 -2.32 -12.21
CA PRO A 471 1.66 -3.69 -12.58
C PRO A 471 1.94 -3.88 -14.08
N TYR A 472 1.30 -3.10 -14.95
CA TYR A 472 1.56 -3.12 -16.39
C TYR A 472 2.92 -2.50 -16.77
N VAL A 473 3.58 -1.78 -15.86
CA VAL A 473 4.94 -1.26 -16.05
C VAL A 473 5.97 -2.28 -15.52
N GLU A 474 5.78 -2.74 -14.28
CA GLU A 474 6.80 -3.53 -13.57
C GLU A 474 6.80 -5.02 -13.95
N GLU A 475 5.64 -5.58 -14.28
CA GLU A 475 5.47 -6.98 -14.68
C GLU A 475 4.73 -7.08 -16.03
N ASN A 476 5.10 -6.21 -17.00
CA ASN A 476 4.37 -6.01 -18.25
C ASN A 476 3.99 -7.30 -18.99
N ARG A 477 4.95 -8.21 -19.22
CA ARG A 477 4.67 -9.49 -19.92
C ARG A 477 3.60 -10.31 -19.22
N LYS A 478 3.74 -10.51 -17.90
CA LYS A 478 2.74 -11.20 -17.07
C LYS A 478 1.40 -10.48 -17.16
N PHE A 479 1.41 -9.15 -17.13
CA PHE A 479 0.21 -8.33 -17.20
C PHE A 479 -0.54 -8.55 -18.52
N ILE A 480 0.16 -8.41 -19.66
CA ILE A 480 -0.42 -8.59 -20.99
C ILE A 480 -0.95 -10.02 -21.17
N ASP A 481 -0.23 -11.05 -20.71
CA ASP A 481 -0.68 -12.44 -20.82
C ASP A 481 -1.94 -12.71 -19.98
N THR A 482 -1.98 -12.14 -18.77
CA THR A 482 -3.14 -12.26 -17.86
C THR A 482 -4.36 -11.58 -18.46
N VAL A 483 -4.22 -10.33 -18.91
CA VAL A 483 -5.31 -9.55 -19.51
C VAL A 483 -5.76 -10.17 -20.82
N THR A 484 -4.85 -10.57 -21.70
CA THR A 484 -5.18 -11.24 -22.97
C THR A 484 -5.94 -12.55 -22.74
N GLY A 485 -5.47 -13.38 -21.80
CA GLY A 485 -6.13 -14.63 -21.43
C GLY A 485 -7.53 -14.42 -20.85
N PHE A 486 -7.72 -13.37 -20.05
CA PHE A 486 -9.02 -13.00 -19.49
C PHE A 486 -9.98 -12.45 -20.55
N LEU A 487 -9.49 -11.56 -21.43
CA LEU A 487 -10.28 -10.97 -22.51
C LEU A 487 -10.59 -11.98 -23.63
N GLY A 488 -9.82 -13.08 -23.72
CA GLY A 488 -10.05 -14.15 -24.71
C GLY A 488 -9.32 -13.94 -26.03
N GLY A 489 -8.21 -13.18 -26.02
CA GLY A 489 -7.32 -13.03 -27.18
C GLY A 489 -6.36 -14.21 -27.34
N ALA A 490 -5.84 -14.43 -28.55
CA ALA A 490 -4.77 -15.39 -28.77
C ALA A 490 -3.49 -14.93 -28.06
N LYS A 491 -2.84 -15.81 -27.27
CA LYS A 491 -1.51 -15.53 -26.70
C LYS A 491 -0.52 -15.28 -27.83
N ALA A 492 0.29 -14.23 -27.73
CA ALA A 492 1.46 -14.11 -28.58
C ALA A 492 2.37 -15.33 -28.35
N ALA A 493 2.82 -15.98 -29.42
CA ALA A 493 3.87 -16.98 -29.30
C ALA A 493 5.12 -16.28 -28.73
N ALA A 494 5.72 -16.86 -27.70
CA ALA A 494 6.99 -16.35 -27.17
C ALA A 494 8.05 -16.43 -28.28
N GLU A 495 8.64 -15.30 -28.65
CA GLU A 495 9.83 -15.22 -29.51
C GLU A 495 11.10 -15.55 -28.72
#